data_AF-A0A327JX61-F1
#
_entry.id   AF-A0A327JX61-F1
#
_cell.length_a   1.000
_cell.length_b   1.000
_cell.length_c   1.000
_cell.angle_alpha   90.00
_cell.angle_beta   90.00
_cell.angle_gamma   90.00
#
_symmetry.space_group_name_H-M   'P 1'
#
loop_
_entity.id
_entity.type
_entity.pdbx_description
1 polymer ?
#
loop_
_entity_poly.entity_id
_entity_poly.type
_entity_poly.pdbx_seq_one_letter_code
_entity_poly.pdbx_strand_id
1 'polypeptide(L)'
;MLRFFDRALNAQGSREYVVFNYILLVLIFLSIFLLVVEVRYKDDIGPQMAVVVDVADYVIVIVFAVEYVLRVALAEKPKKYVFSFYGIVDFLAVFPSLLIFAFGGVVSVGFFRVLRLFRLFRILKIVRFRREQDPFWKGVLAQTAPYMAIGMALKIVVFAFEDQRWVPEIGNLGTVIAVVGFSIGVLLGSKLGVAQTRLHKFEDSLIETIGLLESIQTTVDRSLIREWTAQLETYFRTGENPDGFWDVHDRLILKMQEANIGAPIRASINQKVSYIVFRMKTETPRIYDEFLQRILIFYALAVIISIPGFFGFLSIILICYVLGGMYFVICDIDQPISHSRTAQIDADISPLLDYMKRLGVEPGLSA
;
A
#
# COMPACT_ATOMS: atom_id res chain seq x y z
N MET A 1 5.88 29.78 -15.51
CA MET A 1 4.68 29.36 -14.76
C MET A 1 4.18 27.98 -15.20
N LEU A 2 3.87 27.73 -16.48
CA LEU A 2 3.45 26.41 -16.99
C LEU A 2 4.43 25.26 -16.69
N ARG A 3 5.75 25.47 -16.82
CA ARG A 3 6.78 24.47 -16.47
C ARG A 3 6.84 24.08 -14.99
N PHE A 4 6.31 24.91 -14.09
CA PHE A 4 6.18 24.58 -12.67
C PHE A 4 4.98 23.66 -12.44
N PHE A 5 3.82 24.02 -13.00
CA PHE A 5 2.61 23.20 -12.91
C PHE A 5 2.76 21.84 -13.60
N ASP A 6 3.45 21.80 -14.74
CA ASP A 6 3.75 20.55 -15.42
C ASP A 6 4.63 19.64 -14.54
N ARG A 7 5.66 20.18 -13.88
CA ARG A 7 6.43 19.42 -12.89
C ARG A 7 5.60 19.01 -11.68
N ALA A 8 4.82 19.93 -11.12
CA ALA A 8 3.99 19.68 -9.94
C ALA A 8 2.83 18.69 -10.19
N LEU A 9 2.42 18.47 -11.44
CA LEU A 9 1.29 17.59 -11.79
C LEU A 9 1.70 16.30 -12.50
N ASN A 10 2.75 16.34 -13.33
CA ASN A 10 3.16 15.23 -14.19
C ASN A 10 4.54 14.65 -13.85
N ALA A 11 5.45 15.41 -13.23
CA ALA A 11 6.78 14.92 -12.89
C ALA A 11 6.78 14.14 -11.56
N GLN A 12 6.37 12.87 -11.64
CA GLN A 12 6.36 11.91 -10.53
C GLN A 12 7.72 11.85 -9.83
N GLY A 13 7.74 12.04 -8.51
CA GLY A 13 8.96 12.05 -7.68
C GLY A 13 9.69 13.39 -7.58
N SER A 14 9.22 14.44 -8.26
CA SER A 14 9.77 15.80 -8.06
C SER A 14 9.31 16.41 -6.74
N ARG A 15 10.14 17.25 -6.10
CA ARG A 15 9.80 17.90 -4.82
C ARG A 15 8.53 18.76 -4.96
N GLU A 16 8.36 19.40 -6.12
CA GLU A 16 7.19 20.22 -6.43
C GLU A 16 5.90 19.39 -6.46
N TYR A 17 5.97 18.18 -7.03
CA TYR A 17 4.86 17.23 -7.09
C TYR A 17 4.44 16.75 -5.70
N VAL A 18 5.41 16.38 -4.86
CA VAL A 18 5.14 15.92 -3.47
C VAL A 18 4.41 17.00 -2.67
N VAL A 19 4.94 18.23 -2.70
CA VAL A 19 4.38 19.35 -1.95
C VAL A 19 2.97 19.69 -2.45
N PHE A 20 2.77 19.70 -3.77
CA PHE A 20 1.46 19.99 -4.35
C PHE A 20 0.42 18.95 -3.95
N ASN A 21 0.75 17.66 -4.07
CA ASN A 21 -0.13 16.57 -3.64
C ASN A 21 -0.41 16.62 -2.13
N TYR A 22 0.59 16.92 -1.29
CA TYR A 22 0.38 17.08 0.14
C TYR A 22 -0.58 18.22 0.48
N ILE A 23 -0.45 19.37 -0.20
CA ILE A 23 -1.39 20.48 -0.08
C ILE A 23 -2.79 20.02 -0.45
N LEU A 24 -2.98 19.33 -1.58
CA LEU A 24 -4.29 18.80 -1.96
C LEU A 24 -4.87 17.86 -0.91
N LEU A 25 -4.05 16.97 -0.33
CA LEU A 25 -4.47 16.06 0.73
C LEU A 25 -5.00 16.84 1.94
N VAL A 26 -4.25 17.83 2.41
CA VAL A 26 -4.65 18.70 3.52
C VAL A 26 -5.95 19.43 3.18
N LEU A 27 -6.12 19.93 1.96
CA LEU A 27 -7.36 20.57 1.52
C LEU A 27 -8.55 19.61 1.49
N ILE A 28 -8.35 18.33 1.11
CA ILE A 28 -9.41 17.31 1.16
C ILE A 28 -9.85 17.12 2.62
N PHE A 29 -8.91 16.90 3.54
CA PHE A 29 -9.23 16.74 4.97
C PHE A 29 -9.89 17.98 5.55
N LEU A 30 -9.39 19.18 5.23
CA LEU A 30 -9.98 20.44 5.68
C LEU A 30 -11.40 20.62 5.16
N SER A 31 -11.65 20.32 3.88
CA SER A 31 -13.00 20.39 3.29
C SER A 31 -13.99 19.48 4.01
N ILE A 32 -13.55 18.27 4.35
CA ILE A 32 -14.41 17.29 4.99
C ILE A 32 -14.59 17.66 6.48
N PHE A 33 -13.58 18.22 7.14
CA PHE A 33 -13.71 18.79 8.47
C PHE A 33 -14.71 19.96 8.52
N LEU A 34 -14.65 20.87 7.55
CA LEU A 34 -15.62 21.97 7.45
C LEU A 34 -17.05 21.46 7.24
N LEU A 35 -17.23 20.38 6.49
CA LEU A 35 -18.53 19.72 6.36
C LEU A 35 -19.04 19.20 7.72
N VAL A 36 -18.17 18.58 8.54
CA VAL A 36 -18.54 18.16 9.90
C VAL A 36 -19.00 19.35 10.72
N VAL A 37 -18.23 20.44 10.69
CA VAL A 37 -18.56 21.66 11.41
C VAL A 37 -19.94 22.18 10.98
N GLU A 38 -20.19 22.26 9.68
CA GLU A 38 -21.46 22.72 9.10
C GLU A 38 -22.65 21.83 9.47
N VAL A 39 -22.49 20.50 9.48
CA VAL A 39 -23.59 19.57 9.77
C VAL A 39 -23.85 19.42 11.26
N ARG A 40 -22.79 19.29 12.07
CA ARG A 40 -22.89 18.97 13.49
C ARG A 40 -23.13 20.17 14.37
N TYR A 41 -22.42 21.26 14.11
CA TYR A 41 -22.42 22.45 14.97
C TYR A 41 -23.25 23.57 14.38
N LYS A 42 -24.17 23.25 13.46
CA LYS A 42 -24.94 24.24 12.68
C LYS A 42 -25.65 25.27 13.56
N ASP A 43 -26.21 24.82 14.69
CA ASP A 43 -26.98 25.67 15.60
C ASP A 43 -26.08 26.34 16.67
N ASP A 44 -24.85 25.84 16.84
CA ASP A 44 -23.85 26.36 17.79
C ASP A 44 -22.91 27.39 17.16
N ILE A 45 -22.73 27.36 15.83
CA ILE A 45 -21.88 28.33 15.12
C ILE A 45 -22.62 29.65 14.91
N GLY A 46 -22.05 30.74 15.45
CA GLY A 46 -22.56 32.07 15.19
C GLY A 46 -22.55 32.42 13.69
N PRO A 47 -23.38 33.38 13.24
CA PRO A 47 -23.52 33.72 11.82
C PRO A 47 -22.20 34.12 11.15
N GLN A 48 -21.27 34.72 11.91
CA GLN A 48 -19.92 35.06 11.40
C GLN A 48 -19.09 33.81 11.09
N MET A 49 -19.14 32.79 11.95
CA MET A 49 -18.40 31.54 11.76
C MET A 49 -18.98 30.73 10.59
N ALA A 50 -20.30 30.74 10.41
CA ALA A 50 -20.94 30.13 9.25
C ALA A 50 -20.43 30.73 7.92
N VAL A 51 -20.30 32.06 7.85
CA VAL A 51 -19.72 32.74 6.67
C VAL A 51 -18.26 32.33 6.46
N VAL A 52 -17.46 32.21 7.51
CA VAL A 52 -16.05 31.75 7.41
C VAL A 52 -15.98 30.33 6.85
N VAL A 53 -16.83 29.42 7.34
CA VAL A 53 -16.92 28.03 6.85
C VAL A 53 -17.30 27.99 5.37
N ASP A 54 -18.32 28.76 4.98
CA ASP A 54 -18.76 28.86 3.58
C ASP A 54 -17.66 29.40 2.67
N VAL A 55 -17.02 30.51 3.05
CA VAL A 55 -15.92 31.12 2.27
C VAL A 55 -14.75 30.15 2.14
N ALA A 56 -14.38 29.46 3.22
CA ALA A 56 -13.31 28.47 3.18
C ALA A 56 -13.64 27.30 2.24
N ASP A 57 -14.88 26.77 2.25
CA ASP A 57 -15.27 25.72 1.31
C ASP A 57 -15.22 26.22 -0.14
N TYR A 58 -15.70 27.43 -0.42
CA TYR A 58 -15.63 28.03 -1.76
C TYR A 58 -14.18 28.17 -2.25
N VAL A 59 -13.26 28.62 -1.40
CA VAL A 59 -11.84 28.70 -1.76
C VAL A 59 -11.29 27.32 -2.10
N ILE A 60 -11.61 26.29 -1.30
CA ILE A 60 -11.15 24.92 -1.56
C ILE A 60 -11.71 24.38 -2.89
N VAL A 61 -12.99 24.64 -3.19
CA VAL A 61 -13.61 24.27 -4.48
C VAL A 61 -12.88 24.91 -5.64
N ILE A 62 -12.57 26.21 -5.55
CA ILE A 62 -11.87 26.93 -6.60
C ILE A 62 -10.49 26.31 -6.82
N VAL A 63 -9.76 25.98 -5.75
CA VAL A 63 -8.45 25.31 -5.86
C VAL A 63 -8.58 23.95 -6.58
N PHE A 64 -9.56 23.13 -6.22
CA PHE A 64 -9.79 21.85 -6.91
C PHE A 64 -10.28 22.00 -8.36
N ALA A 65 -11.06 23.03 -8.65
CA ALA A 65 -11.50 23.33 -10.01
C ALA A 65 -10.30 23.72 -10.89
N VAL A 66 -9.45 24.62 -10.40
CA VAL A 66 -8.22 25.04 -11.08
C VAL A 66 -7.29 23.85 -11.28
N GLU A 67 -7.11 23.02 -10.26
CA GLU A 67 -6.30 21.80 -10.35
C GLU A 67 -6.83 20.83 -11.42
N TYR A 68 -8.13 20.61 -11.49
CA TYR A 68 -8.73 19.77 -12.52
C TYR A 68 -8.50 20.33 -13.93
N VAL A 69 -8.73 21.63 -14.12
CA VAL A 69 -8.51 22.31 -15.41
C VAL A 69 -7.04 22.21 -15.83
N LEU A 70 -6.10 22.44 -14.91
CA LEU A 70 -4.67 22.32 -15.18
C LEU A 70 -4.30 20.88 -15.59
N ARG A 71 -4.83 19.85 -14.91
CA ARG A 71 -4.57 18.45 -15.29
C ARG A 71 -5.14 18.11 -16.66
N VAL A 72 -6.34 18.59 -16.99
CA VAL A 72 -6.92 18.39 -18.32
C VAL A 72 -6.06 19.09 -19.38
N ALA A 73 -5.62 20.32 -19.13
CA ALA A 73 -4.81 21.10 -20.06
C ALA A 73 -3.41 20.52 -20.30
N LEU A 74 -2.81 19.92 -19.26
CA LEU A 74 -1.46 19.34 -19.31
C LEU A 74 -1.46 17.85 -19.69
N ALA A 75 -2.62 17.21 -19.79
CA ALA A 75 -2.71 15.82 -20.22
C ALA A 75 -2.41 15.68 -21.72
N GLU A 76 -1.60 14.69 -22.10
CA GLU A 76 -1.29 14.38 -23.50
C GLU A 76 -2.55 14.15 -24.37
N LYS A 77 -3.62 13.61 -23.76
CA LYS A 77 -4.91 13.34 -24.40
C LYS A 77 -6.06 13.83 -23.51
N PRO A 78 -6.47 15.11 -23.58
CA PRO A 78 -7.41 15.72 -22.64
C PRO A 78 -8.76 15.00 -22.60
N LYS A 79 -9.32 14.65 -23.78
CA LYS A 79 -10.59 13.90 -23.85
C LYS A 79 -10.50 12.53 -23.16
N LYS A 80 -9.40 11.81 -23.37
CA LYS A 80 -9.17 10.50 -22.73
C LYS A 80 -9.01 10.64 -21.22
N TYR A 81 -8.39 11.73 -20.76
CA TYR A 81 -8.26 12.03 -19.34
C TYR A 81 -9.61 12.30 -18.69
N VAL A 82 -10.44 13.17 -19.28
CA VAL A 82 -11.77 13.51 -18.74
C VAL A 82 -12.66 12.27 -18.55
N PHE A 83 -12.64 11.34 -19.51
CA PHE A 83 -13.39 10.08 -19.43
C PHE A 83 -12.64 8.95 -18.71
N SER A 84 -11.47 9.22 -18.11
CA SER A 84 -10.76 8.23 -17.28
C SER A 84 -11.34 8.18 -15.87
N PHE A 85 -11.13 7.07 -15.16
CA PHE A 85 -11.54 6.94 -13.75
C PHE A 85 -11.07 8.13 -12.89
N TYR A 86 -9.81 8.56 -13.06
CA TYR A 86 -9.24 9.67 -12.31
C TYR A 86 -9.83 11.04 -12.73
N GLY A 87 -10.10 11.23 -14.02
CA GLY A 87 -10.75 12.46 -14.51
C GLY A 87 -12.21 12.57 -14.03
N ILE A 88 -12.93 11.45 -13.97
CA ILE A 88 -14.29 11.39 -13.40
C ILE A 88 -14.26 11.71 -11.91
N VAL A 89 -13.30 11.14 -11.15
CA VAL A 89 -13.13 11.43 -9.73
C VAL A 89 -12.86 12.91 -9.47
N ASP A 90 -11.93 13.52 -10.21
CA ASP A 90 -11.66 14.96 -10.07
C ASP A 90 -12.87 15.81 -10.42
N PHE A 91 -13.60 15.43 -11.47
CA PHE A 91 -14.82 16.12 -11.88
C PHE A 91 -15.89 16.04 -10.79
N LEU A 92 -16.18 14.84 -10.28
CA LEU A 92 -17.16 14.63 -9.20
C LEU A 92 -16.80 15.36 -7.91
N ALA A 93 -15.52 15.62 -7.66
CA ALA A 93 -15.08 16.38 -6.49
C ALA A 93 -15.43 17.88 -6.57
N VAL A 94 -15.55 18.44 -7.77
CA VAL A 94 -15.80 19.86 -8.03
C VAL A 94 -17.25 20.12 -8.44
N PHE A 95 -17.84 19.20 -9.20
CA PHE A 95 -19.12 19.34 -9.87
C PHE A 95 -20.30 19.73 -8.94
N PRO A 96 -20.48 19.11 -7.76
CA PRO A 96 -21.59 19.46 -6.86
C PRO A 96 -21.56 20.93 -6.43
N SER A 97 -20.37 21.44 -6.11
CA SER A 97 -20.18 22.84 -5.70
C SER A 97 -20.33 23.81 -6.85
N LEU A 98 -19.92 23.41 -8.06
CA LEU A 98 -20.14 24.20 -9.27
C LEU A 98 -21.64 24.36 -9.59
N LEU A 99 -22.43 23.30 -9.42
CA LEU A 99 -23.89 23.36 -9.57
C LEU A 99 -24.54 24.28 -8.55
N ILE A 100 -24.10 24.24 -7.28
CA ILE A 100 -24.60 25.14 -6.24
C ILE A 100 -24.29 26.60 -6.62
N PHE A 101 -23.07 26.88 -7.09
CA PHE A 101 -22.68 28.23 -7.51
C PHE A 101 -23.49 28.73 -8.71
N ALA A 102 -23.72 27.88 -9.71
CA ALA A 102 -24.42 28.25 -10.94
C ALA A 102 -25.95 28.41 -10.75
N PHE A 103 -26.56 27.60 -9.88
CA PHE A 103 -28.02 27.51 -9.77
C PHE A 103 -28.57 27.90 -8.39
N GLY A 104 -27.72 28.29 -7.43
CA GLY A 104 -28.06 28.50 -6.02
C GLY A 104 -29.22 29.49 -5.73
N GLY A 105 -29.56 30.35 -6.69
CA GLY A 105 -30.70 31.28 -6.58
C GLY A 105 -32.03 30.80 -7.19
N VAL A 106 -32.06 29.66 -7.90
CA VAL A 106 -33.21 29.26 -8.74
C VAL A 106 -33.92 27.98 -8.24
N VAL A 107 -33.22 27.11 -7.50
CA VAL A 107 -33.74 25.80 -7.06
C VAL A 107 -34.01 25.77 -5.55
N SER A 108 -34.87 24.86 -5.09
CA SER A 108 -35.26 24.74 -3.69
C SER A 108 -34.07 24.50 -2.74
N VAL A 109 -34.13 25.10 -1.55
CA VAL A 109 -33.10 25.02 -0.49
C VAL A 109 -32.79 23.56 -0.08
N GLY A 110 -33.77 22.65 -0.22
CA GLY A 110 -33.61 21.23 0.11
C GLY A 110 -32.69 20.47 -0.84
N PHE A 111 -32.79 20.70 -2.15
CA PHE A 111 -31.94 20.03 -3.14
C PHE A 111 -30.47 20.41 -2.97
N PHE A 112 -30.19 21.70 -2.73
CA PHE A 112 -28.83 22.17 -2.48
C PHE A 112 -28.23 21.61 -1.18
N ARG A 113 -29.06 21.32 -0.16
CA ARG A 113 -28.59 20.67 1.08
C ARG A 113 -28.03 19.27 0.80
N VAL A 114 -28.70 18.49 -0.05
CA VAL A 114 -28.20 17.16 -0.47
C VAL A 114 -26.96 17.31 -1.34
N LEU A 115 -26.94 18.30 -2.25
CA LEU A 115 -25.75 18.55 -3.08
C LEU A 115 -24.51 18.91 -2.26
N ARG A 116 -24.66 19.59 -1.12
CA ARG A 116 -23.53 19.86 -0.22
C ARG A 116 -22.94 18.58 0.36
N LEU A 117 -23.75 17.56 0.65
CA LEU A 117 -23.24 16.26 1.10
C LEU A 117 -22.38 15.56 0.03
N PHE A 118 -22.64 15.80 -1.26
CA PHE A 118 -21.79 15.27 -2.33
C PHE A 118 -20.37 15.84 -2.32
N ARG A 119 -20.06 16.90 -1.54
CA ARG A 119 -18.65 17.28 -1.34
C ARG A 119 -17.83 16.18 -0.66
N LEU A 120 -18.48 15.20 -0.02
CA LEU A 120 -17.84 13.96 0.43
C LEU A 120 -17.15 13.21 -0.71
N PHE A 121 -17.61 13.33 -1.96
CA PHE A 121 -16.93 12.73 -3.11
C PHE A 121 -15.51 13.28 -3.33
N ARG A 122 -15.16 14.45 -2.77
CA ARG A 122 -13.77 14.94 -2.79
C ARG A 122 -12.81 13.94 -2.13
N ILE A 123 -13.27 13.10 -1.21
CA ILE A 123 -12.46 12.03 -0.64
C ILE A 123 -11.97 11.04 -1.70
N LEU A 124 -12.72 10.85 -2.79
CA LEU A 124 -12.33 9.92 -3.85
C LEU A 124 -11.00 10.34 -4.50
N LYS A 125 -10.61 11.62 -4.42
CA LYS A 125 -9.30 12.08 -4.89
C LYS A 125 -8.13 11.43 -4.14
N ILE A 126 -8.33 10.89 -2.92
CA ILE A 126 -7.31 10.11 -2.19
C ILE A 126 -6.85 8.87 -2.97
N VAL A 127 -7.71 8.31 -3.83
CA VAL A 127 -7.35 7.13 -4.64
C VAL A 127 -6.14 7.39 -5.53
N ARG A 128 -5.83 8.65 -5.85
CA ARG A 128 -4.63 9.02 -6.63
C ARG A 128 -3.33 8.84 -5.86
N PHE A 129 -3.33 9.10 -4.56
CA PHE A 129 -2.14 8.93 -3.72
C PHE A 129 -1.68 7.47 -3.69
N ARG A 130 -2.59 6.50 -3.89
CA ARG A 130 -2.24 5.07 -3.97
C ARG A 130 -1.37 4.73 -5.19
N ARG A 131 -1.42 5.54 -6.24
CA ARG A 131 -0.63 5.32 -7.47
C ARG A 131 0.78 5.89 -7.36
N GLU A 132 1.05 6.71 -6.35
CA GLU A 132 2.19 7.64 -6.33
C GLU A 132 3.16 7.20 -5.23
N GLN A 133 4.07 6.29 -5.59
CA GLN A 133 5.15 5.83 -4.72
C GLN A 133 6.25 6.89 -4.63
N ASP A 134 6.04 7.92 -3.81
CA ASP A 134 7.11 8.86 -3.48
C ASP A 134 8.17 8.17 -2.60
N PRO A 135 9.48 8.32 -2.91
CA PRO A 135 10.56 7.75 -2.09
C PRO A 135 10.61 8.28 -0.65
N PHE A 136 9.94 9.41 -0.37
CA PHE A 136 9.94 10.08 0.93
C PHE A 136 8.97 9.44 1.94
N TRP A 137 7.93 8.75 1.46
CA TRP A 137 6.94 8.05 2.27
C TRP A 137 7.14 6.53 2.13
N LYS A 138 8.36 6.06 2.42
CA LYS A 138 8.60 4.62 2.59
C LYS A 138 8.29 4.25 4.04
N GLY A 139 7.47 3.22 4.24
CA GLY A 139 7.06 2.77 5.57
C GLY A 139 5.64 2.20 5.60
N VAL A 140 5.34 1.44 6.65
CA VAL A 140 4.01 0.88 6.91
C VAL A 140 2.95 1.99 6.99
N LEU A 141 3.31 3.17 7.53
CA LEU A 141 2.42 4.33 7.61
C LEU A 141 1.95 4.80 6.23
N ALA A 142 2.83 4.81 5.24
CA ALA A 142 2.49 5.26 3.89
C ALA A 142 1.59 4.26 3.16
N GLN A 143 1.84 2.96 3.35
CA GLN A 143 0.99 1.90 2.80
C GLN A 143 -0.44 1.95 3.40
N THR A 144 -0.54 2.30 4.69
CA THR A 144 -1.81 2.35 5.43
C THR A 144 -2.55 3.68 5.33
N ALA A 145 -1.86 4.78 5.02
CA ALA A 145 -2.42 6.14 4.98
C ALA A 145 -3.65 6.30 4.06
N PRO A 146 -3.71 5.72 2.84
CA PRO A 146 -4.92 5.80 2.02
C PRO A 146 -6.14 5.15 2.69
N TYR A 147 -5.93 4.04 3.39
CA TYR A 147 -7.00 3.33 4.10
C TYR A 147 -7.46 4.10 5.34
N MET A 148 -6.53 4.71 6.09
CA MET A 148 -6.86 5.63 7.18
C MET A 148 -7.72 6.79 6.67
N ALA A 149 -7.31 7.40 5.56
CA ALA A 149 -8.00 8.56 5.01
C ALA A 149 -9.43 8.20 4.56
N ILE A 150 -9.61 7.06 3.88
CA ILE A 150 -10.94 6.53 3.52
C ILE A 150 -11.77 6.23 4.78
N GLY A 151 -11.18 5.57 5.77
CA GLY A 151 -11.87 5.24 7.03
C GLY A 151 -12.30 6.48 7.80
N MET A 152 -11.41 7.48 7.94
CA MET A 152 -11.73 8.78 8.55
C MET A 152 -12.87 9.47 7.81
N ALA A 153 -12.86 9.45 6.49
CA ALA A 153 -13.91 10.07 5.70
C ALA A 153 -15.27 9.43 5.92
N LEU A 154 -15.32 8.09 5.87
CA LEU A 154 -16.52 7.32 6.19
C LEU A 154 -16.99 7.63 7.60
N LYS A 155 -16.06 7.78 8.55
CA LYS A 155 -16.40 8.17 9.91
C LYS A 155 -16.91 9.59 10.02
N ILE A 156 -16.41 10.52 9.22
CA ILE A 156 -16.97 11.88 9.15
C ILE A 156 -18.43 11.81 8.70
N VAL A 157 -18.75 10.99 7.70
CA VAL A 157 -20.14 10.78 7.28
C VAL A 157 -20.96 10.25 8.45
N VAL A 158 -20.51 9.17 9.09
CA VAL A 158 -21.21 8.58 10.24
C VAL A 158 -21.40 9.60 11.36
N PHE A 159 -20.34 10.32 11.73
CA PHE A 159 -20.34 11.33 12.78
C PHE A 159 -21.32 12.47 12.51
N ALA A 160 -21.47 12.88 11.25
CA ALA A 160 -22.44 13.89 10.85
C ALA A 160 -23.90 13.44 11.08
N PHE A 161 -24.17 12.13 11.08
CA PHE A 161 -25.50 11.56 11.31
C PHE A 161 -25.66 10.91 12.70
N GLU A 162 -24.65 10.92 13.56
CA GLU A 162 -24.69 10.25 14.88
C GLU A 162 -25.76 10.78 15.83
N ASP A 163 -26.17 12.04 15.70
CA ASP A 163 -27.28 12.60 16.50
C ASP A 163 -28.64 12.05 16.11
N GLN A 164 -28.76 11.57 14.88
CA GLN A 164 -29.97 10.89 14.47
C GLN A 164 -29.88 9.49 15.09
N ARG A 165 -30.88 9.06 15.87
CA ARG A 165 -30.94 7.70 16.41
C ARG A 165 -31.23 6.66 15.32
N TRP A 166 -30.37 6.58 14.30
CA TRP A 166 -30.50 5.65 13.17
C TRP A 166 -29.90 4.28 13.49
N VAL A 167 -28.90 4.22 14.37
CA VAL A 167 -28.32 2.96 14.86
C VAL A 167 -29.07 2.53 16.13
N PRO A 168 -29.68 1.33 16.16
CA PRO A 168 -30.26 0.81 17.39
C PRO A 168 -29.16 0.62 18.45
N GLU A 169 -29.44 0.97 19.70
CA GLU A 169 -28.53 0.72 20.82
C GLU A 169 -28.45 -0.79 21.07
N ILE A 170 -27.48 -1.45 20.42
CA ILE A 170 -27.21 -2.87 20.62
C ILE A 170 -26.36 -3.00 21.89
N GLY A 171 -26.95 -3.54 22.96
CA GLY A 171 -26.22 -3.88 24.17
C GLY A 171 -25.05 -4.83 23.88
N ASN A 172 -23.90 -4.60 24.52
CA ASN A 172 -22.67 -5.40 24.40
C ASN A 172 -21.95 -5.38 23.05
N LEU A 173 -22.30 -4.46 22.13
CA LEU A 173 -21.60 -4.30 20.85
C LEU A 173 -20.09 -4.06 21.04
N GLY A 174 -19.71 -3.30 22.08
CA GLY A 174 -18.31 -3.09 22.44
C GLY A 174 -17.57 -4.39 22.77
N THR A 175 -18.20 -5.33 23.47
CA THR A 175 -17.62 -6.64 23.79
C THR A 175 -17.41 -7.46 22.52
N VAL A 176 -18.39 -7.49 21.62
CA VAL A 176 -18.28 -8.21 20.34
C VAL A 176 -17.13 -7.64 19.51
N ILE A 177 -17.03 -6.32 19.39
CA ILE A 177 -15.95 -5.65 18.66
C ILE A 177 -14.60 -5.94 19.29
N ALA A 178 -14.48 -5.94 20.62
CA ALA A 178 -13.24 -6.25 21.30
C ALA A 178 -12.80 -7.71 21.06
N VAL A 179 -13.72 -8.68 21.18
CA VAL A 179 -13.44 -10.11 20.94
C VAL A 179 -13.06 -10.38 19.49
N VAL A 180 -13.77 -9.77 18.53
CA VAL A 180 -13.46 -9.90 17.11
C VAL A 180 -12.10 -9.26 16.80
N GLY A 181 -11.84 -8.06 17.33
CA GLY A 181 -10.56 -7.37 17.17
C GLY A 181 -9.38 -8.18 17.71
N PHE A 182 -9.54 -8.76 18.90
CA PHE A 182 -8.54 -9.65 19.49
C PHE A 182 -8.31 -10.90 18.61
N SER A 183 -9.38 -11.54 18.15
CA SER A 183 -9.29 -12.72 17.28
C SER A 183 -8.55 -12.42 15.98
N ILE A 184 -8.80 -11.27 15.37
CA ILE A 184 -8.07 -10.80 14.18
C ILE A 184 -6.59 -10.58 14.49
N GLY A 185 -6.29 -9.95 15.63
CA GLY A 185 -4.91 -9.77 16.10
C GLY A 185 -4.16 -11.09 16.28
N VAL A 186 -4.81 -12.10 16.87
CA VAL A 186 -4.24 -13.45 17.02
C VAL A 186 -4.01 -14.12 15.66
N LEU A 187 -4.96 -14.02 14.73
CA LEU A 187 -4.82 -14.56 13.38
C LEU A 187 -3.65 -13.92 12.62
N LEU A 188 -3.55 -12.58 12.67
CA LEU A 188 -2.44 -11.84 12.07
C LEU A 188 -1.10 -12.20 12.73
N GLY A 189 -1.04 -12.28 14.05
CA GLY A 189 0.17 -12.66 14.79
C GLY A 189 0.63 -14.08 14.45
N SER A 190 -0.31 -15.04 14.35
CA SER A 190 -0.01 -16.41 13.91
C SER A 190 0.52 -16.44 12.48
N LYS A 191 -0.12 -15.72 11.56
CA LYS A 191 0.34 -15.60 10.17
C LYS A 191 1.74 -14.98 10.08
N LEU A 192 2.00 -13.93 10.87
CA LEU A 192 3.31 -13.28 10.96
C LEU A 192 4.40 -14.27 11.41
N GLY A 193 4.14 -15.05 12.46
CA GLY A 193 5.10 -16.05 12.94
C GLY A 193 5.41 -17.12 11.88
N VAL A 194 4.40 -17.57 11.13
CA VAL A 194 4.59 -18.51 10.01
C VAL A 194 5.39 -17.89 8.88
N ALA A 195 5.10 -16.64 8.50
CA ALA A 195 5.81 -15.92 7.45
C ALA A 195 7.30 -15.71 7.83
N GLN A 196 7.57 -15.25 9.06
CA GLN A 196 8.94 -15.10 9.59
C GLN A 196 9.71 -16.42 9.59
N THR A 197 9.07 -17.51 10.05
CA THR A 197 9.69 -18.84 10.04
C THR A 197 10.06 -19.29 8.62
N ARG A 198 9.22 -18.97 7.63
CA ARG A 198 9.49 -19.30 6.22
C ARG A 198 10.62 -18.44 5.65
N LEU A 199 10.68 -17.16 6.00
CA LEU A 199 11.75 -16.25 5.60
C LEU A 199 13.10 -16.73 6.15
N HIS A 200 13.19 -17.02 7.45
CA HIS A 200 14.42 -17.53 8.05
C HIS A 200 14.86 -18.87 7.46
N LYS A 201 13.93 -19.80 7.18
CA LYS A 201 14.29 -21.05 6.50
C LYS A 201 14.84 -20.83 5.09
N PHE A 202 14.38 -19.80 4.40
CA PHE A 202 14.92 -19.40 3.10
C PHE A 202 16.34 -18.86 3.25
N GLU A 203 16.57 -17.94 4.18
CA GLU A 203 17.89 -17.38 4.50
C GLU A 203 18.88 -18.47 4.93
N ASP A 204 18.49 -19.35 5.86
CA ASP A 204 19.29 -20.49 6.31
C ASP A 204 19.65 -21.42 5.14
N SER A 205 18.68 -21.70 4.27
CA SER A 205 18.92 -22.54 3.09
C SER A 205 19.90 -21.89 2.10
N LEU A 206 19.85 -20.58 1.95
CA LEU A 206 20.78 -19.82 1.11
C LEU A 206 22.20 -19.84 1.69
N ILE A 207 22.33 -19.50 2.98
CA ILE A 207 23.61 -19.51 3.71
C ILE A 207 24.25 -20.90 3.65
N GLU A 208 23.48 -21.94 3.95
CA GLU A 208 24.00 -23.32 3.92
C GLU A 208 24.39 -23.76 2.50
N THR A 209 23.62 -23.40 1.48
CA THR A 209 24.00 -23.65 0.08
C THR A 209 25.34 -23.01 -0.24
N ILE A 210 25.54 -21.74 0.12
CA ILE A 210 26.79 -21.01 -0.13
C ILE A 210 27.95 -21.65 0.64
N GLY A 211 27.77 -22.00 1.91
CA GLY A 211 28.80 -22.67 2.70
C GLY A 211 29.21 -24.04 2.12
N LEU A 212 28.25 -24.80 1.57
CA LEU A 212 28.54 -26.04 0.87
C LEU A 212 29.31 -25.79 -0.43
N LEU A 213 28.97 -24.75 -1.20
CA LEU A 213 29.72 -24.34 -2.40
C LEU A 213 31.15 -23.90 -2.06
N GLU A 214 31.34 -23.14 -0.98
CA GLU A 214 32.66 -22.77 -0.46
C GLU A 214 33.49 -24.01 -0.10
N SER A 215 32.87 -25.05 0.46
CA SER A 215 33.58 -26.28 0.84
C SER A 215 34.10 -27.11 -0.33
N ILE A 216 33.50 -26.95 -1.53
CA ILE A 216 33.83 -27.73 -2.73
C ILE A 216 34.58 -26.91 -3.79
N GLN A 217 34.78 -25.61 -3.57
CA GLN A 217 35.31 -24.67 -4.57
C GLN A 217 36.72 -24.98 -5.06
N THR A 218 37.51 -25.75 -4.30
CA THR A 218 38.86 -26.19 -4.69
C THR A 218 38.84 -27.45 -5.55
N THR A 219 37.73 -28.17 -5.54
CA THR A 219 37.58 -29.48 -6.18
C THR A 219 36.76 -29.39 -7.46
N VAL A 220 35.76 -28.50 -7.47
CA VAL A 220 34.88 -28.25 -8.62
C VAL A 220 35.34 -26.99 -9.36
N ASP A 221 35.13 -26.95 -10.68
CA ASP A 221 35.50 -25.81 -11.51
C ASP A 221 34.84 -24.50 -11.01
N ARG A 222 35.69 -23.53 -10.64
CA ARG A 222 35.28 -22.21 -10.16
C ARG A 222 34.48 -21.43 -11.20
N SER A 223 34.69 -21.68 -12.50
CA SER A 223 33.93 -21.05 -13.58
C SER A 223 32.46 -21.47 -13.56
N LEU A 224 32.19 -22.74 -13.25
CA LEU A 224 30.84 -23.29 -13.16
C LEU A 224 30.10 -22.77 -11.92
N ILE A 225 30.79 -22.64 -10.79
CA ILE A 225 30.22 -22.04 -9.58
C ILE A 225 29.90 -20.55 -9.82
N ARG A 226 30.75 -19.84 -10.55
CA ARG A 226 30.51 -18.47 -10.99
C ARG A 226 29.27 -18.35 -11.89
N GLU A 227 29.14 -19.22 -12.90
CA GLU A 227 27.94 -19.26 -13.76
C GLU A 227 26.69 -19.54 -12.92
N TRP A 228 26.76 -20.53 -12.04
CA TRP A 228 25.64 -20.95 -11.20
C TRP A 228 25.15 -19.83 -10.26
N THR A 229 26.07 -19.15 -9.57
CA THR A 229 25.75 -18.04 -8.66
C THR A 229 25.15 -16.84 -9.41
N ALA A 230 25.67 -16.51 -10.59
CA ALA A 230 25.12 -15.44 -11.43
C ALA A 230 23.70 -15.75 -11.94
N GLN A 231 23.41 -17.02 -12.27
CA GLN A 231 22.05 -17.42 -12.66
C GLN A 231 21.09 -17.41 -11.48
N LEU A 232 21.52 -17.83 -10.28
CA LEU A 232 20.70 -17.73 -9.07
C LEU A 232 20.36 -16.27 -8.76
N GLU A 233 21.35 -15.37 -8.81
CA GLU A 233 21.12 -13.94 -8.61
C GLU A 233 20.18 -13.37 -9.68
N THR A 234 20.34 -13.79 -10.94
CA THR A 234 19.44 -13.37 -12.02
C THR A 234 18.01 -13.79 -11.70
N TYR A 235 17.80 -15.02 -11.24
CA TYR A 235 16.50 -15.48 -10.76
C TYR A 235 16.00 -14.57 -9.63
N PHE A 236 16.81 -14.29 -8.62
CA PHE A 236 16.44 -13.40 -7.50
C PHE A 236 16.06 -11.99 -7.98
N ARG A 237 16.63 -11.51 -9.08
CA ARG A 237 16.31 -10.22 -9.66
C ARG A 237 15.03 -10.22 -10.51
N THR A 238 14.82 -11.27 -11.32
CA THR A 238 13.74 -11.32 -12.31
C THR A 238 12.48 -12.01 -11.81
N GLY A 239 12.58 -12.90 -10.81
CA GLY A 239 11.49 -13.75 -10.32
C GLY A 239 11.13 -14.90 -11.26
N GLU A 240 11.55 -14.77 -12.51
CA GLU A 240 11.45 -15.80 -13.53
C GLU A 240 12.67 -16.70 -13.52
N ASN A 241 12.45 -17.99 -13.81
CA ASN A 241 13.52 -18.94 -13.97
C ASN A 241 14.34 -18.55 -15.21
N PRO A 242 15.64 -18.22 -15.10
CA PRO A 242 16.47 -18.02 -16.27
C PRO A 242 16.46 -19.29 -17.12
N ASP A 243 16.36 -19.15 -18.44
CA ASP A 243 16.54 -20.27 -19.35
C ASP A 243 17.90 -20.93 -19.04
N GLY A 244 17.85 -22.14 -18.50
CA GLY A 244 19.05 -22.94 -18.20
C GLY A 244 19.55 -22.96 -16.75
N PHE A 245 18.89 -22.35 -15.75
CA PHE A 245 19.36 -22.46 -14.34
C PHE A 245 19.51 -23.90 -13.89
N TRP A 246 18.49 -24.73 -14.16
CA TRP A 246 18.52 -26.14 -13.85
C TRP A 246 19.56 -26.90 -14.66
N ASP A 247 19.84 -26.49 -15.90
CA ASP A 247 20.90 -27.09 -16.71
C ASP A 247 22.29 -26.80 -16.09
N VAL A 248 22.53 -25.58 -15.59
CA VAL A 248 23.78 -25.25 -14.88
C VAL A 248 23.86 -26.01 -13.56
N HIS A 249 22.75 -26.10 -12.84
CA HIS A 249 22.67 -26.84 -11.58
C HIS A 249 22.96 -28.33 -11.76
N ASP A 250 22.36 -28.98 -12.77
CA ASP A 250 22.59 -30.39 -13.05
C ASP A 250 24.03 -30.64 -13.50
N ARG A 251 24.61 -29.75 -14.31
CA ARG A 251 26.05 -29.80 -14.65
C ARG A 251 26.93 -29.71 -13.40
N LEU A 252 26.59 -28.84 -12.44
CA LEU A 252 27.30 -28.70 -11.17
C LEU A 252 27.25 -30.02 -10.38
N ILE A 253 26.07 -30.62 -10.23
CA ILE A 253 25.91 -31.89 -9.53
C ILE A 253 26.69 -33.03 -10.21
N LEU A 254 26.69 -33.07 -11.55
CA LEU A 254 27.49 -34.04 -12.32
C LEU A 254 28.99 -33.86 -12.09
N LYS A 255 29.49 -32.61 -12.14
CA LYS A 255 30.90 -32.31 -11.86
C LYS A 255 31.30 -32.67 -10.43
N MET A 256 30.43 -32.45 -9.47
CA MET A 256 30.64 -32.92 -8.09
C MET A 256 30.73 -34.44 -8.02
N GLN A 257 29.95 -35.16 -8.83
CA GLN A 257 30.02 -36.62 -8.91
C GLN A 257 31.31 -37.12 -9.55
N GLU A 258 31.75 -36.50 -10.65
CA GLU A 258 33.05 -36.79 -11.28
C GLU A 258 34.22 -36.54 -10.32
N ALA A 259 34.12 -35.49 -9.50
CA ALA A 259 35.08 -35.14 -8.46
C ALA A 259 35.01 -36.02 -7.20
N ASN A 260 34.20 -37.08 -7.22
CA ASN A 260 34.00 -38.03 -6.11
C ASN A 260 33.55 -37.36 -4.80
N ILE A 261 32.81 -36.25 -4.87
CA ILE A 261 32.22 -35.59 -3.71
C ILE A 261 31.07 -36.45 -3.18
N GLY A 262 31.05 -36.63 -1.85
CA GLY A 262 30.07 -37.51 -1.19
C GLY A 262 28.62 -37.18 -1.53
N ALA A 263 27.82 -38.23 -1.72
CA ALA A 263 26.39 -38.12 -2.01
C ALA A 263 25.61 -37.21 -1.03
N PRO A 264 25.93 -37.17 0.30
CA PRO A 264 25.24 -36.27 1.24
C PRO A 264 25.36 -34.78 0.88
N ILE A 265 26.53 -34.33 0.44
CA ILE A 265 26.76 -32.92 0.07
C ILE A 265 25.96 -32.58 -1.19
N ARG A 266 26.03 -33.45 -2.22
CA ARG A 266 25.27 -33.27 -3.47
C ARG A 266 23.77 -33.22 -3.21
N ALA A 267 23.25 -34.17 -2.43
CA ALA A 267 21.83 -34.23 -2.07
C ALA A 267 21.39 -32.98 -1.29
N SER A 268 22.21 -32.51 -0.34
CA SER A 268 21.93 -31.31 0.46
C SER A 268 21.85 -30.06 -0.42
N ILE A 269 22.82 -29.85 -1.31
CA ILE A 269 22.79 -28.72 -2.27
C ILE A 269 21.52 -28.80 -3.14
N ASN A 270 21.24 -29.96 -3.74
CA ASN A 270 20.07 -30.12 -4.59
C ASN A 270 18.74 -29.85 -3.85
N GLN A 271 18.61 -30.37 -2.63
CA GLN A 271 17.43 -30.17 -1.79
C GLN A 271 17.25 -28.70 -1.41
N LYS A 272 18.33 -28.02 -0.97
CA LYS A 272 18.28 -26.62 -0.53
C LYS A 272 18.02 -25.67 -1.69
N VAL A 273 18.65 -25.89 -2.84
CA VAL A 273 18.41 -25.09 -4.05
C VAL A 273 16.97 -25.27 -4.53
N SER A 274 16.47 -26.50 -4.57
CA SER A 274 15.06 -26.77 -4.88
C SER A 274 14.12 -26.06 -3.92
N TYR A 275 14.45 -26.05 -2.63
CA TYR A 275 13.67 -25.33 -1.62
C TYR A 275 13.67 -23.81 -1.85
N ILE A 276 14.84 -23.19 -2.07
CA ILE A 276 14.99 -21.76 -2.36
C ILE A 276 14.15 -21.37 -3.57
N VAL A 277 14.33 -22.09 -4.69
CA VAL A 277 13.65 -21.80 -5.95
C VAL A 277 12.13 -21.99 -5.83
N PHE A 278 11.69 -23.06 -5.14
CA PHE A 278 10.27 -23.28 -4.88
C PHE A 278 9.69 -22.21 -3.96
N ARG A 279 10.44 -21.78 -2.94
CA ARG A 279 9.97 -20.78 -1.98
C ARG A 279 9.74 -19.43 -2.63
N MET A 280 10.57 -19.05 -3.61
CA MET A 280 10.37 -17.79 -4.36
C MET A 280 9.07 -17.74 -5.15
N LYS A 281 8.48 -18.89 -5.50
CA LYS A 281 7.23 -18.99 -6.26
C LYS A 281 6.00 -19.24 -5.38
N THR A 282 6.19 -19.58 -4.10
CA THR A 282 5.09 -20.00 -3.25
C THR A 282 4.64 -18.91 -2.30
N GLU A 283 3.43 -18.42 -2.55
CA GLU A 283 2.74 -17.49 -1.67
C GLU A 283 1.79 -18.22 -0.73
N THR A 284 1.30 -17.54 0.31
CA THR A 284 0.12 -18.02 1.03
C THR A 284 -1.06 -18.27 0.08
N PRO A 285 -1.93 -19.26 0.37
CA PRO A 285 -3.10 -19.50 -0.46
C PRO A 285 -3.96 -18.23 -0.59
N ARG A 286 -4.16 -17.77 -1.83
CA ARG A 286 -4.85 -16.49 -2.12
C ARG A 286 -6.20 -16.33 -1.42
N ILE A 287 -6.95 -17.42 -1.26
CA ILE A 287 -8.24 -17.42 -0.56
C ILE A 287 -8.09 -16.95 0.90
N TYR A 288 -7.02 -17.38 1.58
CA TYR A 288 -6.75 -16.99 2.96
C TYR A 288 -6.44 -15.49 3.06
N ASP A 289 -5.67 -14.95 2.13
CA ASP A 289 -5.34 -13.52 2.10
C ASP A 289 -6.54 -12.64 1.78
N GLU A 290 -7.35 -13.05 0.79
CA GLU A 290 -8.59 -12.36 0.49
C GLU A 290 -9.57 -12.41 1.67
N PHE A 291 -9.66 -13.53 2.38
CA PHE A 291 -10.49 -13.66 3.56
C PHE A 291 -10.03 -12.73 4.69
N LEU A 292 -8.73 -12.69 4.97
CA LEU A 292 -8.16 -11.86 6.02
C LEU A 292 -8.34 -10.37 5.72
N GLN A 293 -8.12 -9.96 4.46
CA GLN A 293 -8.38 -8.60 4.00
C GLN A 293 -9.87 -8.23 4.14
N ARG A 294 -10.78 -9.13 3.73
CA ARG A 294 -12.23 -8.90 3.87
C ARG A 294 -12.64 -8.73 5.33
N ILE A 295 -12.15 -9.58 6.24
CA ILE A 295 -12.43 -9.46 7.67
C ILE A 295 -11.93 -8.12 8.22
N LEU A 296 -10.72 -7.70 7.87
CA LEU A 296 -10.18 -6.41 8.30
C LEU A 296 -11.05 -5.24 7.85
N ILE A 297 -11.54 -5.28 6.60
CA ILE A 297 -12.46 -4.26 6.07
C ILE A 297 -13.78 -4.27 6.84
N PHE A 298 -14.39 -5.44 7.03
CA PHE A 298 -15.64 -5.55 7.80
C PHE A 298 -15.48 -5.08 9.25
N TYR A 299 -14.35 -5.41 9.88
CA TYR A 299 -14.04 -4.96 11.23
C TYR A 299 -13.88 -3.45 11.32
N ALA A 300 -13.14 -2.84 10.39
CA ALA A 300 -12.99 -1.39 10.32
C ALA A 300 -14.35 -0.70 10.12
N LEU A 301 -15.20 -1.22 9.23
CA LEU A 301 -16.55 -0.70 9.01
C LEU A 301 -17.43 -0.82 10.26
N ALA A 302 -17.39 -1.96 10.95
CA ALA A 302 -18.10 -2.15 12.21
C ALA A 302 -17.67 -1.12 13.25
N VAL A 303 -16.37 -0.85 13.39
CA VAL A 303 -15.84 0.14 14.31
C VAL A 303 -16.25 1.56 13.93
N ILE A 304 -16.20 1.91 12.64
CA ILE A 304 -16.63 3.22 12.11
C ILE A 304 -18.07 3.53 12.54
N ILE A 305 -18.97 2.55 12.42
CA ILE A 305 -20.39 2.71 12.75
C ILE A 305 -20.63 2.70 14.26
N SER A 306 -19.88 1.88 15.01
CA SER A 306 -20.24 1.54 16.39
C SER A 306 -19.64 2.46 17.45
N ILE A 307 -18.43 3.02 17.23
CA ILE A 307 -17.76 3.86 18.24
C ILE A 307 -18.14 5.31 18.00
N PRO A 308 -19.00 5.94 18.82
CA PRO A 308 -19.45 7.30 18.57
C PRO A 308 -18.36 8.34 18.87
N GLY A 309 -18.55 9.53 18.32
CA GLY A 309 -17.79 10.72 18.66
C GLY A 309 -16.35 10.72 18.17
N PHE A 310 -15.55 11.58 18.82
CA PHE A 310 -14.15 11.79 18.46
C PHE A 310 -13.30 10.51 18.59
N PHE A 311 -13.60 9.67 19.59
CA PHE A 311 -12.89 8.41 19.80
C PHE A 311 -12.97 7.47 18.60
N GLY A 312 -14.06 7.50 17.83
CA GLY A 312 -14.15 6.68 16.63
C GLY A 312 -13.13 7.08 15.55
N PHE A 313 -12.76 8.36 15.43
CA PHE A 313 -11.68 8.79 14.53
C PHE A 313 -10.33 8.20 14.95
N LEU A 314 -10.02 8.30 16.24
CA LEU A 314 -8.78 7.76 16.79
C LEU A 314 -8.71 6.24 16.62
N SER A 315 -9.83 5.53 16.86
CA SER A 315 -9.92 4.08 16.67
C SER A 315 -9.61 3.67 15.23
N ILE A 316 -10.06 4.41 14.22
CA ILE A 316 -9.81 4.10 12.82
C ILE A 316 -8.33 4.27 12.48
N ILE A 317 -7.71 5.36 12.93
CA ILE A 317 -6.26 5.57 12.76
C ILE A 317 -5.51 4.37 13.32
N LEU A 318 -5.83 4.00 14.57
CA LEU A 318 -5.15 2.93 15.28
C LEU A 318 -5.37 1.58 14.58
N ILE A 319 -6.60 1.25 14.18
CA ILE A 319 -6.91 -0.03 13.52
C ILE A 319 -6.25 -0.14 12.15
N CYS A 320 -6.32 0.91 11.34
CA CYS A 320 -5.68 0.93 10.02
C CYS A 320 -4.16 0.86 10.16
N TYR A 321 -3.56 1.51 11.15
CA TYR A 321 -2.12 1.46 11.37
C TYR A 321 -1.68 0.10 11.91
N VAL A 322 -2.33 -0.38 12.97
CA VAL A 322 -1.93 -1.61 13.66
C VAL A 322 -2.34 -2.84 12.86
N LEU A 323 -3.63 -3.06 12.63
CA LEU A 323 -4.10 -4.27 11.95
C LEU A 323 -3.81 -4.22 10.44
N GLY A 324 -4.09 -3.08 9.80
CA GLY A 324 -3.77 -2.88 8.39
C GLY A 324 -2.27 -2.91 8.14
N GLY A 325 -1.47 -2.26 9.00
CA GLY A 325 -0.02 -2.28 8.89
C GLY A 325 0.58 -3.66 9.11
N MET A 326 0.11 -4.41 10.12
CA MET A 326 0.50 -5.81 10.31
C MET A 326 0.21 -6.65 9.06
N TYR A 327 -0.96 -6.49 8.43
CA TYR A 327 -1.27 -7.21 7.21
C TYR A 327 -0.24 -6.94 6.10
N PHE A 328 0.11 -5.67 5.85
CA PHE A 328 1.13 -5.31 4.86
C PHE A 328 2.50 -5.88 5.19
N VAL A 329 2.94 -5.78 6.46
CA VAL A 329 4.20 -6.37 6.91
C VAL A 329 4.23 -7.88 6.67
N ILE A 330 3.13 -8.58 6.93
CA ILE A 330 3.07 -10.03 6.70
C ILE A 330 3.12 -10.36 5.21
N CYS A 331 2.46 -9.57 4.36
CA CYS A 331 2.54 -9.73 2.92
C CYS A 331 3.96 -9.53 2.39
N ASP A 332 4.67 -8.51 2.89
CA ASP A 332 6.07 -8.26 2.54
C ASP A 332 6.96 -9.44 2.99
N ILE A 333 6.82 -9.93 4.23
CA ILE A 333 7.63 -11.06 4.75
C ILE A 333 7.32 -12.40 4.05
N ASP A 334 6.07 -12.64 3.63
CA ASP A 334 5.71 -13.92 3.00
C ASP A 334 6.35 -14.09 1.61
N GLN A 335 6.74 -12.98 0.95
CA GLN A 335 7.53 -12.97 -0.28
C GLN A 335 9.02 -12.74 0.05
N PRO A 336 9.90 -13.77 -0.04
CA PRO A 336 11.29 -13.62 0.40
C PRO A 336 12.09 -12.60 -0.43
N ILE A 337 11.78 -12.47 -1.71
CA ILE A 337 12.39 -11.48 -2.58
C ILE A 337 11.26 -10.83 -3.36
N SER A 338 11.02 -9.57 -3.08
CA SER A 338 9.96 -8.80 -3.70
C SER A 338 10.47 -8.08 -4.95
N HIS A 339 9.74 -8.19 -6.05
CA HIS A 339 10.00 -7.39 -7.27
C HIS A 339 9.17 -6.11 -7.29
N SER A 340 8.35 -5.89 -6.26
CA SER A 340 7.53 -4.71 -6.12
C SER A 340 8.32 -3.57 -5.51
N ARG A 341 8.27 -2.39 -6.13
CA ARG A 341 8.87 -1.16 -5.59
C ARG A 341 8.31 -0.70 -4.23
N THR A 342 7.23 -1.33 -3.75
CA THR A 342 6.56 -1.00 -2.48
C THR A 342 7.03 -1.80 -1.27
N ALA A 343 7.66 -2.95 -1.51
CA ALA A 343 8.04 -3.84 -0.44
C ALA A 343 9.17 -3.25 0.39
N GLN A 344 9.12 -3.52 1.69
CA GLN A 344 10.01 -2.92 2.68
C GLN A 344 10.91 -3.92 3.39
N ILE A 345 10.60 -5.21 3.25
CA ILE A 345 11.30 -6.30 3.91
C ILE A 345 11.58 -7.34 2.84
N ASP A 346 12.85 -7.62 2.62
CA ASP A 346 13.33 -8.71 1.78
C ASP A 346 14.25 -9.60 2.61
N ALA A 347 14.44 -10.85 2.17
CA ALA A 347 15.41 -11.78 2.73
C ALA A 347 16.83 -11.22 2.60
N ASP A 348 17.68 -11.48 3.59
CA ASP A 348 19.08 -11.10 3.50
C ASP A 348 19.83 -11.99 2.49
N ILE A 349 20.08 -11.43 1.31
CA ILE A 349 20.87 -12.07 0.25
C ILE A 349 22.34 -11.65 0.28
N SER A 350 22.77 -10.84 1.24
CA SER A 350 24.17 -10.39 1.38
C SER A 350 25.18 -11.53 1.35
N PRO A 351 24.94 -12.71 1.97
CA PRO A 351 25.85 -13.84 1.87
C PRO A 351 26.12 -14.29 0.42
N LEU A 352 25.11 -14.27 -0.44
CA LEU A 352 25.25 -14.61 -1.86
C LEU A 352 26.07 -13.55 -2.58
N LEU A 353 25.74 -12.27 -2.37
CA LEU A 353 26.40 -11.15 -3.04
C LEU A 353 27.89 -11.07 -2.65
N ASP A 354 28.22 -11.30 -1.38
CA ASP A 354 29.60 -11.31 -0.92
C ASP A 354 30.37 -12.53 -1.44
N TYR A 355 29.71 -13.69 -1.54
CA TYR A 355 30.31 -14.87 -2.18
C TYR A 355 30.59 -14.62 -3.67
N MET A 356 29.68 -13.97 -4.40
CA MET A 356 29.86 -13.58 -5.80
C MET A 356 31.06 -12.64 -5.97
N LYS A 357 31.21 -11.63 -5.10
CA LYS A 357 32.38 -10.74 -5.10
C LYS A 357 33.69 -11.51 -4.88
N ARG A 358 33.71 -12.48 -3.94
CA ARG A 358 34.88 -13.36 -3.72
C ARG A 358 35.19 -14.23 -4.93
N LEU A 359 34.17 -14.59 -5.72
CA LEU A 359 34.33 -15.29 -6.99
C LEU A 359 34.75 -14.37 -8.14
N GLY A 360 34.84 -13.05 -7.93
CA GLY A 360 35.16 -12.07 -8.97
C GLY A 360 34.01 -11.80 -9.94
N VAL A 361 32.76 -11.90 -9.46
CA VAL A 361 31.53 -11.59 -10.19
C VAL A 361 30.96 -10.30 -9.63
N GLU A 362 30.66 -9.32 -10.49
CA GLU A 362 29.94 -8.13 -10.06
C GLU A 362 28.44 -8.46 -9.95
N PRO A 363 27.84 -8.31 -8.76
CA PRO A 363 26.42 -8.53 -8.57
C PRO A 363 25.58 -7.46 -9.28
N GLY A 364 24.48 -7.87 -9.90
CA GLY A 364 23.46 -6.98 -10.45
C GLY A 364 22.46 -6.45 -9.42
N LEU A 365 22.36 -7.07 -8.25
CA LEU A 365 21.60 -6.61 -7.09
C LEU A 365 22.53 -5.86 -6.12
N SER A 366 22.06 -4.73 -5.58
CA SER A 366 22.67 -4.10 -4.41
C SER A 366 22.06 -4.70 -3.14
N ALA A 367 22.91 -5.03 -2.16
CA ALA A 367 22.48 -5.43 -0.82
C ALA A 367 21.62 -4.34 -0.16
#